data_AF-A0A7C6ESM1-F1
#
_entry.id   AF-A0A7C6ESM1-F1
#
_cell.length_a   1.000
_cell.length_b   1.000
_cell.length_c   1.000
_cell.angle_alpha   90.00
_cell.angle_beta   90.00
_cell.angle_gamma   90.00
#
_symmetry.space_group_name_H-M   'P 1'
#
loop_
_entity.id
_entity.type
_entity.pdbx_description
1 polymer ?
#
loop_
_entity_poly.entity_id
_entity_poly.type
_entity_poly.pdbx_seq_one_letter_code
_entity_poly.pdbx_strand_id
1 'polypeptide(L)'
;MRAPAEPTEAIRNTSRGVIVMRTYLLVLAHVGVRCVVYIAAACLAYGIFGKLCRIDLRAEMVERRNWGVAILLGSLFLGLAYIVGQM
;
A
#
# COMPACT_ATOMS: atom_id res chain seq x y z
N MET A 1 39.32 30.46 13.56
CA MET A 1 38.26 30.97 14.46
C MET A 1 36.95 30.91 13.69
N ARG A 2 36.05 29.96 14.00
CA ARG A 2 34.69 29.94 13.40
C ARG A 2 33.87 31.03 14.10
N ALA A 3 33.36 31.99 13.32
CA ALA A 3 32.40 32.96 13.84
C ALA A 3 31.20 32.21 14.45
N PRO A 4 30.63 32.69 15.58
CA PRO A 4 29.43 32.10 16.13
C PRO A 4 28.31 32.22 15.09
N ALA A 5 27.68 31.09 14.73
CA ALA A 5 26.58 31.07 13.78
C ALA A 5 25.49 32.04 14.24
N GLU A 6 25.09 32.96 13.38
CA GLU A 6 24.06 33.95 13.68
C GLU A 6 22.76 33.24 14.10
N PRO A 7 22.02 33.77 15.10
CA PRO A 7 20.79 33.15 15.63
C PRO A 7 19.73 32.87 14.54
N THR A 8 19.81 33.59 13.43
CA THR A 8 18.97 33.45 12.24
C THR A 8 19.11 32.09 11.53
N GLU A 9 20.31 31.48 11.52
CA GLU A 9 20.53 30.17 10.89
C GLU A 9 20.00 29.02 11.75
N ALA A 10 20.15 29.12 13.07
CA ALA A 10 19.67 28.11 14.01
C ALA A 10 18.14 27.99 13.95
N ILE A 11 17.43 29.12 13.93
CA ILE A 11 15.96 29.16 13.83
C ILE A 11 15.51 28.58 12.48
N ARG A 12 16.20 28.90 11.38
CA ARG A 12 15.91 28.36 10.05
C ARG A 12 16.09 26.83 9.99
N ASN A 13 17.10 26.28 10.65
CA ASN A 13 17.35 24.85 10.69
C ASN A 13 16.28 24.10 11.52
N THR A 14 15.92 24.62 12.70
CA THR A 14 14.84 24.06 13.52
C THR A 14 13.50 24.07 12.78
N SER A 15 13.20 25.17 12.06
CA SER A 15 11.98 25.29 11.26
C SER A 15 11.92 24.25 10.14
N ARG A 16 13.04 24.02 9.44
CA ARG A 16 13.17 22.96 8.43
C ARG A 16 12.99 21.56 9.01
N GLY A 17 13.58 21.29 10.18
CA GLY A 17 13.42 20.00 10.85
C GLY A 17 11.96 19.67 11.17
N VAL A 18 11.20 20.64 11.67
CA VAL A 18 9.77 20.46 11.98
C VAL A 18 8.92 20.25 10.73
N ILE A 19 9.20 20.97 9.64
CA ILE A 19 8.50 20.80 8.36
C ILE A 19 8.78 19.41 7.78
N VAL A 20 10.06 18.99 7.77
CA VAL A 20 10.46 17.67 7.27
C VAL A 20 9.82 16.54 8.08
N MET A 21 9.83 16.64 9.42
CA MET A 21 9.20 15.65 10.30
C MET A 21 7.70 15.50 10.02
N ARG A 22 6.98 16.62 9.85
CA ARG A 22 5.55 16.61 9.48
C ARG A 22 5.31 15.96 8.12
N THR A 23 6.15 16.26 7.12
CA THR A 23 6.04 15.66 5.79
C THR A 23 6.22 14.15 5.86
N TYR A 24 7.22 13.65 6.60
CA TYR A 24 7.41 12.21 6.78
C TYR A 24 6.23 11.52 7.47
N LEU A 25 5.64 12.15 8.50
CA LEU A 25 4.45 11.62 9.17
C LEU A 25 3.24 11.56 8.23
N LEU A 26 3.03 12.57 7.39
CA LEU A 26 1.97 12.58 6.39
C LEU A 26 2.18 11.50 5.33
N VAL A 27 3.42 11.31 4.86
CA VAL A 27 3.76 10.23 3.91
C VAL A 27 3.50 8.86 4.55
N LEU A 28 3.91 8.66 5.80
CA LEU A 28 3.69 7.40 6.51
C LEU A 28 2.19 7.12 6.69
N ALA A 29 1.40 8.11 7.09
CA ALA A 29 -0.04 7.99 7.21
C ALA A 29 -0.68 7.68 5.84
N HIS A 30 -0.22 8.33 4.77
CA HIS A 30 -0.72 8.09 3.42
C HIS A 30 -0.44 6.66 2.95
N VAL A 31 0.77 6.15 3.18
CA VAL A 31 1.13 4.76 2.87
C VAL A 31 0.31 3.77 3.71
N GLY A 32 0.12 4.07 5.00
CA GLY A 32 -0.70 3.25 5.89
C GLY A 32 -2.14 3.11 5.40
N VAL A 33 -2.77 4.22 5.01
CA VAL A 33 -4.13 4.22 4.45
C VAL A 33 -4.19 3.38 3.16
N ARG A 34 -3.19 3.50 2.28
CA ARG A 34 -3.11 2.69 1.05
C ARG A 34 -3.04 1.20 1.33
N CYS A 35 -2.25 0.78 2.32
CA CYS A 35 -2.19 -0.62 2.73
C CYS A 35 -3.55 -1.14 3.21
N VAL A 36 -4.28 -0.35 4.00
CA VAL A 36 -5.62 -0.73 4.49
C VAL A 36 -6.61 -0.87 3.33
N VAL A 37 -6.61 0.09 2.40
CA VAL A 37 -7.46 0.04 1.20
C VAL A 37 -7.13 -1.18 0.34
N TYR A 38 -5.85 -1.50 0.16
CA TYR A 38 -5.41 -2.69 -0.59
C TYR A 38 -5.92 -3.98 0.05
N ILE A 39 -5.78 -4.13 1.37
CA ILE A 39 -6.27 -5.31 2.10
C ILE A 39 -7.79 -5.44 1.96
N ALA A 40 -8.52 -4.33 2.11
CA ALA A 40 -9.97 -4.33 1.95
C ALA A 40 -10.39 -4.73 0.52
N ALA A 41 -9.73 -4.18 -0.50
CA ALA A 41 -9.99 -4.51 -1.90
C ALA A 41 -9.65 -5.98 -2.21
N ALA A 42 -8.54 -6.49 -1.68
CA ALA A 42 -8.14 -7.88 -1.78
C ALA A 42 -9.18 -8.84 -1.18
N CYS A 43 -9.68 -8.54 0.03
CA CYS A 43 -10.74 -9.32 0.67
C CYS A 43 -12.06 -9.28 -0.12
N LEU A 44 -12.45 -8.11 -0.62
CA LEU A 44 -13.65 -7.96 -1.45
C LEU A 44 -13.51 -8.75 -2.75
N ALA A 45 -12.37 -8.66 -3.42
CA ALA A 45 -12.10 -9.37 -4.66
C ALA A 45 -12.21 -10.89 -4.46
N TYR A 46 -11.64 -11.42 -3.38
CA TYR A 46 -11.76 -12.84 -3.01
C TYR A 46 -13.21 -13.26 -2.76
N GLY A 47 -13.96 -12.47 -1.98
CA GLY A 47 -15.37 -12.76 -1.67
C GLY A 47 -16.29 -12.67 -2.89
N ILE A 48 -16.08 -11.68 -3.75
CA ILE A 48 -16.82 -11.51 -5.01
C ILE A 48 -16.52 -12.68 -5.95
N PHE A 49 -15.25 -13.08 -6.10
CA PHE A 49 -14.88 -14.22 -6.93
C PHE A 49 -15.54 -15.52 -6.46
N GLY A 50 -15.56 -15.77 -5.14
CA GLY A 50 -16.26 -16.94 -4.58
C GLY A 50 -17.76 -16.97 -4.91
N LYS A 51 -18.43 -15.80 -4.84
CA LYS A 51 -19.86 -15.72 -5.17
C LYS A 51 -20.16 -15.75 -6.66
N LEU A 52 -19.35 -15.06 -7.47
CA LEU A 52 -19.57 -14.91 -8.91
C LEU A 52 -19.33 -16.23 -9.64
N CYS A 53 -18.28 -16.96 -9.25
CA CYS A 53 -17.95 -18.23 -9.86
C CYS A 53 -18.78 -19.38 -9.30
N ARG A 54 -19.45 -19.24 -8.13
CA ARG A 54 -20.10 -20.38 -7.41
C ARG A 54 -19.17 -21.58 -7.23
N ILE A 55 -17.87 -21.33 -7.24
CA ILE A 55 -16.81 -22.34 -7.21
C ILE A 55 -16.04 -22.09 -5.91
N ASP A 56 -15.79 -23.17 -5.17
CA ASP A 56 -14.82 -23.14 -4.08
C ASP A 56 -13.42 -22.98 -4.67
N LEU A 57 -12.91 -21.74 -4.71
CA LEU A 57 -11.59 -21.44 -5.27
C LEU A 57 -10.48 -22.31 -4.65
N ARG A 58 -10.63 -22.64 -3.36
CA ARG A 58 -9.68 -23.50 -2.65
C ARG A 58 -9.75 -24.94 -3.15
N ALA A 59 -10.94 -25.48 -3.37
CA ALA A 59 -11.12 -26.82 -3.94
C ALA A 59 -10.65 -26.86 -5.40
N GLU A 60 -10.95 -25.84 -6.20
CA GLU A 60 -10.57 -25.78 -7.61
C GLU A 60 -9.04 -25.71 -7.80
N MET A 61 -8.33 -24.97 -6.94
CA MET A 61 -6.87 -24.88 -6.97
C MET A 61 -6.18 -26.15 -6.44
N VAL A 62 -6.69 -26.74 -5.35
CA VAL A 62 -6.01 -27.85 -4.64
C VAL A 62 -6.44 -29.22 -5.18
N GLU A 63 -7.75 -29.45 -5.33
CA GLU A 63 -8.29 -30.76 -5.73
C GLU A 63 -8.29 -30.92 -7.25
N ARG A 64 -8.70 -29.88 -7.98
CA ARG A 64 -8.76 -29.93 -9.45
C ARG A 64 -7.46 -29.50 -10.14
N ARG A 65 -6.45 -29.08 -9.38
CA ARG A 65 -5.17 -28.52 -9.88
C ARG A 65 -5.39 -27.49 -11.00
N ASN A 66 -6.46 -26.70 -10.90
CA ASN A 66 -6.80 -25.75 -11.93
C ASN A 66 -5.97 -24.47 -11.73
N TRP A 67 -4.73 -24.50 -12.22
CA TRP A 67 -3.79 -23.39 -12.14
C TRP A 67 -4.28 -22.11 -12.83
N GLY A 68 -5.23 -22.23 -13.76
CA GLY A 68 -5.87 -21.08 -14.40
C GLY A 68 -6.52 -20.15 -13.40
N VAL A 69 -7.20 -20.69 -12.38
CA VAL A 69 -7.83 -19.90 -11.31
C VAL A 69 -6.78 -19.20 -10.44
N ALA A 70 -5.67 -19.88 -10.16
CA ALA A 70 -4.56 -19.30 -9.39
C ALA A 70 -3.90 -18.13 -10.14
N ILE A 71 -3.69 -18.26 -11.46
CA ILE A 71 -3.15 -17.18 -12.31
C ILE A 71 -4.12 -16.00 -12.37
N LEU A 72 -5.43 -16.28 -12.49
CA LEU A 72 -6.45 -15.23 -12.54
C LEU A 72 -6.47 -14.43 -11.23
N LEU A 73 -6.43 -15.12 -10.09
CA LEU A 73 -6.33 -14.49 -8.77
C LEU A 73 -5.03 -13.70 -8.61
N GLY A 74 -3.90 -14.27 -9.06
CA GLY A 74 -2.60 -13.61 -9.06
C GLY A 74 -2.59 -12.32 -9.89
N SER A 75 -3.18 -12.35 -11.10
CA SER A 75 -3.28 -11.18 -11.97
C SER A 75 -4.18 -10.08 -11.37
N LEU A 76 -5.22 -10.48 -10.64
CA LEU A 76 -6.13 -9.56 -9.95
C LEU A 76 -5.41 -8.84 -8.81
N PHE A 77 -4.64 -9.57 -7.99
CA PHE A 77 -3.79 -8.98 -6.96
C PHE A 77 -2.69 -8.10 -7.55
N LEU A 78 -2.08 -8.51 -8.67
CA LEU A 78 -1.08 -7.72 -9.37
C LEU A 78 -1.66 -6.39 -9.89
N GLY A 79 -2.85 -6.43 -10.49
CA GLY A 79 -3.54 -5.23 -10.96
C GLY A 79 -3.93 -4.28 -9.81
N LEU A 80 -4.44 -4.83 -8.71
CA LEU A 80 -4.72 -4.07 -7.48
C LEU A 80 -3.44 -3.43 -6.92
N ALA A 81 -2.32 -4.16 -6.90
CA ALA A 81 -1.05 -3.67 -6.37
C ALA A 81 -0.49 -2.54 -7.23
N TYR A 82 -0.61 -2.66 -8.55
CA TYR A 82 -0.22 -1.60 -9.48
C TYR A 82 -1.04 -0.33 -9.29
N ILE A 83 -2.37 -0.45 -9.19
CA ILE A 83 -3.26 0.70 -8.98
C ILE A 83 -2.93 1.41 -7.67
N VAL A 84 -2.75 0.66 -6.57
CA VAL A 84 -2.41 1.25 -5.27
C VAL A 84 -1.00 1.85 -5.23
N GLY A 85 -0.06 1.29 -5.99
CA GLY A 85 1.29 1.84 -6.12
C GLY A 85 1.36 3.10 -6.98
N GLN A 86 0.41 3.29 -7.91
CA GLN A 86 0.32 4.43 -8.83
C GLN A 86 -0.48 5.62 -8.29
N MET A 87 -1.51 5.37 -7.46
CA MET A 87 -2.20 6.45 -6.72
C MET A 87 -1.25 7.13 -5.74
#